data_AF-A0A455U3R1-F1
#
_entry.id   AF-A0A455U3R1-F1
#
_cell.length_a   1.000
_cell.length_b   1.000
_cell.length_c   1.000
_cell.angle_alpha   90.00
_cell.angle_beta   90.00
_cell.angle_gamma   90.00
#
_symmetry.space_group_name_H-M   'P 1'
#
loop_
_entity.id
_entity.type
_entity.pdbx_description
1 polymer ?
#
loop_
_entity_poly.entity_id
_entity_poly.type
_entity_poly.pdbx_seq_one_letter_code
_entity_poly.pdbx_strand_id
1 'polypeptide(L)'
;MLAEFDLIRRYFMSSQEASAASNGVTLGCGDDATLLAPSAGQQLAVSVDTSVVDVHFPREAPAFAVGHRALAVALSDLAAMGRLLAGA
;
A
#
# COMPACT_ATOMS: atom_id res chain seq x y z
N MET A 1 -13.03 13.90 -15.74
CA MET A 1 -12.78 12.58 -15.13
C MET A 1 -11.86 12.82 -13.96
N LEU A 2 -12.21 12.38 -12.75
CA LEU A 2 -11.31 12.51 -11.60
C LEU A 2 -10.14 11.54 -11.78
N ALA A 3 -8.91 11.98 -11.48
CA ALA A 3 -7.76 11.08 -11.45
C ALA A 3 -7.87 10.13 -10.25
N GLU A 4 -7.10 9.04 -10.26
CA GLU A 4 -7.10 8.04 -9.17
C GLU A 4 -6.88 8.68 -7.80
N PHE A 5 -5.87 9.54 -7.67
CA PHE A 5 -5.58 10.23 -6.42
C PHE A 5 -6.71 11.17 -5.96
N ASP A 6 -7.48 11.74 -6.89
CA ASP A 6 -8.63 12.58 -6.53
C ASP A 6 -9.76 11.74 -5.92
N LEU A 7 -9.95 10.51 -6.42
CA LEU A 7 -10.93 9.56 -5.87
C LEU A 7 -10.47 9.03 -4.51
N ILE A 8 -9.18 8.69 -4.36
CA ILE A 8 -8.58 8.29 -3.07
C ILE A 8 -8.82 9.37 -2.03
N ARG A 9 -8.48 10.62 -2.35
CA ARG A 9 -8.68 11.77 -1.47
C ARG A 9 -10.14 11.99 -1.09
N ARG A 10 -11.04 11.88 -2.07
CA ARG A 10 -12.46 12.18 -1.85
C ARG A 10 -13.18 11.15 -1.00
N TYR A 11 -12.87 9.85 -1.16
CA TYR A 11 -13.65 8.78 -0.57
C TYR A 11 -12.94 8.04 0.56
N PHE A 12 -11.61 8.05 0.58
CA PHE A 12 -10.82 7.20 1.48
C PHE A 12 -9.96 8.01 2.46
N MET A 13 -9.63 9.27 2.13
CA MET A 13 -9.00 10.21 3.05
C MET A 13 -10.07 11.04 3.78
N SER A 14 -10.70 10.44 4.79
CA SER A 14 -11.61 11.17 5.68
C SER A 14 -10.86 11.84 6.84
N SER A 15 -11.53 12.74 7.55
CA SER A 15 -11.05 13.47 8.74
C SER A 15 -10.42 12.61 9.86
N GLN A 16 -10.49 11.28 9.79
CA GLN A 16 -9.72 10.37 10.64
C GLN A 16 -8.19 10.43 10.42
N GLU A 17 -7.71 10.90 9.27
CA GLU A 17 -6.26 11.15 9.07
C GLU A 17 -5.71 12.25 10.01
N ALA A 18 -6.55 13.17 10.48
CA ALA A 18 -6.16 14.13 11.53
C ALA A 18 -5.87 13.47 12.90
N SER A 19 -6.34 12.23 13.11
CA SER A 19 -6.05 11.41 14.30
C SER A 19 -5.03 10.30 14.03
N ALA A 20 -4.54 10.12 12.79
CA ALA A 20 -3.60 9.05 12.45
C ALA A 20 -2.26 9.15 13.20
N ALA A 21 -1.84 10.38 13.53
CA ALA A 21 -0.68 10.63 14.38
C ALA A 21 -0.80 10.03 15.79
N SER A 22 -2.02 9.81 16.32
CA SER A 22 -2.20 9.24 17.67
C SER A 22 -2.08 7.71 17.73
N ASN A 23 -2.09 7.02 16.58
CA ASN A 23 -2.13 5.56 16.51
C ASN A 23 -0.85 4.95 15.93
N GLY A 24 0.22 5.74 15.80
CA GLY A 24 1.50 5.27 15.28
C GLY A 24 1.53 5.12 13.76
N VAL A 25 0.66 5.79 13.01
CA VAL A 25 0.75 5.89 11.54
C VAL A 25 1.61 7.11 11.20
N THR A 26 2.76 6.88 10.56
CA THR A 26 3.70 7.95 10.17
C THR A 26 3.55 8.36 8.71
N LEU A 27 3.01 7.48 7.86
CA LEU A 27 2.57 7.78 6.51
C LEU A 27 1.27 7.03 6.22
N GLY A 28 0.19 7.78 5.95
CA GLY A 28 -1.15 7.27 5.71
C GLY A 28 -1.43 6.91 4.24
N CYS A 29 -2.67 7.15 3.79
CA CYS A 29 -3.06 6.85 2.41
C CYS A 29 -2.34 7.76 1.39
N GLY A 30 -2.26 7.33 0.14
CA GLY A 30 -1.83 8.18 -0.98
C GLY A 30 -0.36 8.09 -1.39
N ASP A 31 0.38 7.13 -0.83
CA ASP A 31 1.70 6.67 -1.30
C ASP A 31 1.61 5.15 -1.59
N ASP A 32 2.70 4.54 -2.08
CA ASP A 32 2.72 3.13 -2.49
C ASP A 32 2.55 2.16 -1.29
N ALA A 33 2.86 2.59 -0.05
CA ALA A 33 2.59 1.82 1.15
C ALA A 33 2.34 2.73 2.38
N THR A 34 1.73 2.16 3.41
CA THR A 34 1.58 2.81 4.72
C THR A 34 2.84 2.60 5.56
N LEU A 35 3.28 3.64 6.28
CA LEU A 35 4.34 3.52 7.30
C LEU A 35 3.75 3.61 8.71
N LEU A 36 4.17 2.69 9.56
CA LEU A 36 3.81 2.59 10.97
C LEU A 36 5.05 2.71 11.84
N ALA A 37 4.90 3.28 13.04
CA ALA A 37 5.92 3.34 14.09
C ALA A 37 5.45 2.49 15.30
N PRO A 38 5.60 1.15 15.24
CA PRO A 38 5.12 0.27 16.30
C PRO A 38 5.90 0.44 17.62
N SER A 39 7.15 0.91 17.55
CA SER A 39 7.96 1.27 18.71
C SER A 39 8.94 2.40 18.35
N ALA A 40 9.54 3.03 19.36
CA ALA A 40 10.45 4.15 19.16
C ALA A 40 11.69 3.73 18.34
N GLY A 41 11.99 4.50 17.28
CA GLY A 41 13.12 4.22 16.39
C GLY A 41 12.87 3.09 15.37
N GLN A 42 11.65 2.56 15.27
CA GLN A 42 11.28 1.58 14.26
C GLN A 42 10.29 2.16 13.25
N GLN A 43 10.43 1.70 12.01
CA GLN A 43 9.45 1.90 10.96
C GLN A 43 9.06 0.56 10.35
N LEU A 44 7.76 0.37 10.15
CA LEU A 44 7.16 -0.79 9.52
C LEU A 44 6.39 -0.31 8.29
N ALA A 45 6.81 -0.75 7.11
CA ALA A 45 6.06 -0.55 5.88
C ALA A 45 5.03 -1.68 5.67
N VAL A 46 3.82 -1.31 5.28
CA VAL A 46 2.71 -2.24 5.02
C VAL A 46 2.08 -1.88 3.67
N SER A 47 2.17 -2.79 2.70
CA SER A 47 1.38 -2.77 1.45
C SER A 47 0.36 -3.92 1.49
N VAL A 48 -0.81 -3.69 0.90
CA VAL A 48 -1.89 -4.66 0.76
C VAL A 48 -2.47 -4.54 -0.64
N ASP A 49 -2.33 -5.61 -1.42
CA ASP A 49 -2.88 -5.72 -2.77
C ASP A 49 -4.06 -6.67 -2.85
N THR A 50 -4.99 -6.37 -3.76
CA THR A 50 -6.06 -7.30 -4.14
C THR A 50 -6.00 -7.56 -5.63
N SER A 51 -5.95 -8.84 -6.02
CA SER A 51 -5.98 -9.27 -7.42
C SER A 51 -7.26 -10.02 -7.74
N VAL A 52 -7.92 -9.62 -8.82
CA VAL A 52 -9.20 -10.17 -9.29
C VAL A 52 -9.01 -10.88 -10.62
N VAL A 53 -9.58 -12.07 -10.74
CA VAL A 53 -9.59 -12.87 -11.99
C VAL A 53 -10.27 -12.09 -13.12
N ASP A 54 -9.75 -12.24 -14.34
CA ASP A 54 -10.17 -11.57 -15.57
C ASP A 54 -10.01 -10.03 -15.56
N VAL A 55 -9.39 -9.48 -14.51
CA VAL A 55 -8.93 -8.08 -14.42
C VAL A 55 -7.41 -8.02 -14.34
N HIS A 56 -6.83 -8.78 -13.40
CA HIS A 56 -5.39 -8.75 -13.09
C HIS A 56 -4.64 -9.96 -13.66
N PHE A 57 -5.34 -11.08 -13.85
CA PHE A 57 -4.81 -12.32 -14.41
C PHE A 57 -5.95 -13.11 -15.08
N PRO A 58 -5.68 -13.91 -16.13
CA PRO A 58 -6.71 -14.70 -16.80
C PRO A 58 -7.20 -15.86 -15.93
N ARG A 59 -8.46 -16.27 -16.09
CA ARG A 59 -9.06 -17.41 -15.37
C ARG A 59 -8.28 -18.71 -15.45
N GLU A 60 -7.63 -18.98 -16.57
CA GLU A 60 -6.87 -20.19 -16.83
C GLU A 60 -5.41 -20.10 -16.34
N ALA A 61 -5.03 -19.01 -15.66
CA ALA A 61 -3.68 -18.83 -15.15
C ALA A 61 -3.28 -19.98 -14.21
N PRO A 62 -2.07 -20.55 -14.36
CA PRO A 62 -1.56 -21.52 -13.41
C PRO A 62 -1.50 -20.95 -11.99
N ALA A 63 -1.94 -21.72 -10.99
CA ALA A 63 -1.98 -21.25 -9.59
C ALA A 63 -0.62 -20.73 -9.10
N PHE A 64 0.49 -21.35 -9.53
CA PHE A 64 1.84 -20.89 -9.20
C PHE A 64 2.12 -19.48 -9.75
N ALA A 65 1.70 -19.18 -10.98
CA ALA A 65 1.87 -17.86 -11.58
C ALA A 65 1.02 -16.80 -10.85
N VAL A 66 -0.20 -17.16 -10.43
CA VAL A 66 -1.05 -16.27 -9.62
C VAL A 66 -0.40 -15.96 -8.28
N GLY A 67 0.13 -16.97 -7.59
CA GLY A 67 0.86 -16.78 -6.32
C GLY A 67 2.11 -15.93 -6.47
N HIS A 68 2.92 -16.18 -7.52
CA HIS A 68 4.09 -15.36 -7.83
C HIS A 68 3.69 -13.91 -8.07
N ARG A 69 2.67 -13.66 -8.89
CA ARG A 69 2.18 -12.30 -9.16
C ARG A 69 1.73 -11.61 -7.89
N ALA A 70 0.93 -12.28 -7.05
CA ALA A 70 0.41 -11.72 -5.80
C ALA A 70 1.53 -11.25 -4.86
N LEU A 71 2.64 -12.00 -4.78
CA LEU A 71 3.80 -11.57 -4.01
C LEU A 71 4.58 -10.45 -4.72
N ALA A 72 4.79 -10.57 -6.03
CA ALA A 72 5.60 -9.62 -6.80
C ALA A 72 5.02 -8.20 -6.80
N VAL A 73 3.69 -8.05 -6.84
CA VAL A 73 3.04 -6.72 -6.79
C VAL A 73 3.26 -6.04 -5.43
N ALA A 74 2.97 -6.72 -4.33
CA ALA A 74 3.17 -6.15 -3.00
C ALA A 74 4.65 -5.83 -2.70
N LEU A 75 5.58 -6.65 -3.21
CA LEU A 75 7.02 -6.35 -3.11
C LEU A 75 7.45 -5.16 -3.96
N SER A 76 6.78 -4.92 -5.09
CA SER A 76 7.07 -3.77 -5.96
C SER A 76 6.78 -2.46 -5.23
N ASP A 77 5.64 -2.36 -4.53
CA ASP A 77 5.29 -1.20 -3.72
C ASP A 77 6.33 -0.94 -2.63
N LEU A 78 6.70 -1.99 -1.89
CA LEU A 78 7.72 -1.88 -0.85
C LEU A 78 9.09 -1.45 -1.40
N ALA A 79 9.44 -1.89 -2.62
CA ALA A 79 10.66 -1.45 -3.29
C ALA A 79 10.60 0.04 -3.67
N ALA A 80 9.44 0.55 -4.09
CA ALA A 80 9.23 1.96 -4.39
C ALA A 80 9.41 2.85 -3.13
N MET A 81 9.04 2.34 -1.96
CA MET A 81 9.22 3.01 -0.66
C MET A 81 10.69 3.11 -0.20
N GLY A 82 11.64 2.45 -0.87
CA GLY A 82 13.02 2.29 -0.39
C GLY A 82 13.75 3.59 -0.01
N ARG A 83 13.40 4.72 -0.64
CA ARG A 83 13.98 6.04 -0.29
C ARG A 83 13.48 6.57 1.06
N LEU A 84 12.24 6.26 1.46
CA LEU A 84 11.62 6.72 2.70
C LEU A 84 12.14 5.93 3.92
N LEU A 85 12.41 4.63 3.73
CA LEU A 85 12.92 3.75 4.78
C LEU A 85 14.42 3.97 5.09
N ALA A 86 15.21 4.40 4.10
CA ALA A 86 16.65 4.61 4.27
C ALA A 86 17.02 5.92 5.00
N GLY A 87 16.03 6.77 5.30
CA GLY A 87 16.22 8.07 5.96
C GLY A 87 15.89 8.09 7.46
N ALA A 88 15.58 6.92 8.06
CA ALA A 88 15.27 6.76 9.49
C ALA A 88 16.50 6.39 10.32
#